data_AF-A0A3D1AHU9-F1
#
_entry.id   AF-A0A3D1AHU9-F1
#
_cell.length_a   1.000
_cell.length_b   1.000
_cell.length_c   1.000
_cell.angle_alpha   90.00
_cell.angle_beta   90.00
_cell.angle_gamma   90.00
#
_symmetry.space_group_name_H-M   'P 1'
#
loop_
_entity.id
_entity.type
_entity.pdbx_description
1 polymer ?
#
loop_
_entity_poly.entity_id
_entity_poly.type
_entity_poly.pdbx_seq_one_letter_code
_entity_poly.pdbx_strand_id
1 'polypeptide(L)' 'VTPVIDTSKKYVYGIVGIARLFGCSMPTANRIKKSGKIDRAITQIGRKIIVDADLALELAGRKTGGRK' A
#
# COMPACT_ATOMS: atom_id res chain seq x y z
N VAL A 1 18.18 -5.15 -25.60
CA VAL A 1 17.16 -5.74 -24.71
C VAL A 1 16.16 -4.65 -24.38
N THR A 2 14.95 -4.72 -24.92
CA THR A 2 13.89 -3.72 -24.72
C THR A 2 13.50 -3.66 -23.24
N PRO A 3 13.44 -2.48 -22.58
CA PRO A 3 12.84 -2.40 -21.27
C PRO A 3 11.34 -2.57 -21.46
N VAL A 4 10.82 -3.75 -21.12
CA VAL A 4 9.39 -3.96 -20.91
C VAL A 4 9.06 -3.12 -19.67
N ILE A 5 8.60 -1.89 -19.90
CA ILE A 5 7.99 -1.10 -18.83
C ILE A 5 6.69 -1.84 -18.53
N ASP A 6 6.76 -2.72 -17.55
CA ASP A 6 5.61 -3.45 -17.05
C ASP A 6 4.70 -2.43 -16.38
N THR A 7 3.87 -1.75 -17.19
CA THR A 7 2.87 -0.75 -16.76
C THR A 7 1.70 -1.41 -16.05
N SER A 8 1.87 -2.61 -15.49
CA SER A 8 0.90 -3.21 -14.60
C SER A 8 1.00 -2.49 -13.26
N LYS A 9 0.35 -1.32 -13.16
CA LYS A 9 0.06 -0.69 -11.85
C LYS A 9 -0.54 -1.78 -10.98
N LYS A 10 0.21 -2.26 -10.00
CA LYS A 10 -0.20 -3.41 -9.20
C LYS A 10 -1.26 -2.92 -8.23
N TYR A 11 -2.53 -3.07 -8.61
CA TYR A 11 -3.62 -2.78 -7.70
C TYR A 11 -3.86 -3.95 -6.77
N VAL A 12 -3.99 -3.63 -5.49
CA VAL A 12 -4.06 -4.56 -4.40
C VAL A 12 -5.38 -4.32 -3.67
N TYR A 13 -6.13 -5.39 -3.43
CA TYR A 13 -7.51 -5.27 -2.97
C TYR A 13 -7.68 -5.66 -1.50
N GLY A 14 -8.41 -4.83 -0.77
CA GLY A 14 -8.78 -5.07 0.62
C GLY A 14 -7.61 -4.98 1.61
N ILE A 15 -7.92 -5.30 2.87
CA ILE A 15 -6.93 -5.32 3.96
C ILE A 15 -5.89 -6.42 3.75
N VAL A 16 -6.31 -7.57 3.21
CA VAL A 16 -5.44 -8.72 2.93
C VAL A 16 -4.38 -8.33 1.91
N GLY A 17 -4.78 -7.53 0.92
CA GLY A 17 -3.85 -6.98 -0.05
C GLY A 17 -2.79 -6.09 0.59
N ILE A 18 -3.20 -5.13 1.42
CA ILE A 18 -2.27 -4.26 2.17
C ILE A 18 -1.30 -5.11 3.01
N ALA A 19 -1.81 -6.12 3.70
CA ALA A 19 -1.01 -7.03 4.52
C ALA A 19 0.05 -7.77 3.68
N ARG A 20 -0.35 -8.31 2.52
CA ARG A 20 0.58 -9.00 1.59
C ARG A 20 1.62 -8.05 1.00
N LEU A 21 1.21 -6.84 0.64
CA LEU A 21 2.10 -5.84 0.06
C LEU A 21 3.21 -5.40 1.03
N PHE A 22 2.85 -5.18 2.29
CA PHE A 22 3.81 -4.78 3.33
C PHE A 22 4.44 -5.97 4.09
N GLY A 23 4.10 -7.21 3.73
CA GLY A 23 4.52 -8.40 4.47
C GLY A 23 4.13 -8.36 5.95
N CYS A 24 3.03 -7.70 6.29
CA CYS A 24 2.64 -7.43 7.68
C CYS A 24 1.39 -8.23 8.08
N SER A 25 1.16 -8.34 9.39
CA SER A 25 -0.03 -9.01 9.93
C SER A 25 -1.30 -8.17 9.69
N MET A 26 -2.47 -8.82 9.62
CA MET A 26 -3.78 -8.15 9.48
C MET A 26 -4.00 -6.98 10.47
N PRO A 27 -3.68 -7.09 11.78
CA PRO A 27 -3.83 -5.94 12.70
C PRO A 27 -2.88 -4.80 12.37
N THR A 28 -1.67 -5.10 11.88
CA THR A 28 -0.70 -4.09 11.46
C THR A 28 -1.17 -3.37 10.20
N ALA A 29 -1.70 -4.08 9.21
CA ALA A 29 -2.31 -3.49 8.01
C ALA A 29 -3.50 -2.58 8.37
N ASN A 30 -4.35 -2.99 9.31
CA ASN A 30 -5.43 -2.15 9.83
C ASN A 30 -4.93 -0.87 10.51
N ARG A 31 -3.83 -0.96 11.27
CA ARG A 31 -3.19 0.21 11.86
C ARG A 31 -2.59 1.13 10.80
N ILE A 32 -1.96 0.58 9.76
CA ILE A 32 -1.42 1.36 8.63
C ILE A 32 -2.55 2.12 7.93
N LYS A 33 -3.69 1.45 7.65
CA LYS A 33 -4.89 2.11 7.13
C LYS A 33 -5.40 3.21 8.07
N LYS A 34 -5.58 2.91 9.37
CA LYS A 34 -6.04 3.90 10.36
C LYS A 34 -5.06 5.06 10.56
N SER A 35 -3.76 4.83 10.38
CA SER A 35 -2.72 5.85 10.55
C SER A 35 -2.65 6.84 9.39
N GLY A 36 -3.35 6.59 8.27
CA GLY A 36 -3.38 7.48 7.12
C GLY A 36 -2.09 7.55 6.29
N LYS A 37 -1.04 6.78 6.63
CA LYS A 37 0.26 6.81 5.93
C LYS A 37 0.18 6.51 4.43
N ILE A 38 -0.78 5.68 4.05
CA ILE A 38 -1.01 5.24 2.66
C ILE A 38 -2.36 5.71 2.13
N ASP A 39 -3.02 6.67 2.79
CA ASP A 39 -4.38 7.10 2.42
C ASP A 39 -4.46 7.60 0.98
N ARG A 40 -3.41 8.30 0.52
CA ARG A 40 -3.28 8.74 -0.88
C ARG A 40 -3.16 7.60 -1.88
N ALA A 41 -2.71 6.42 -1.46
CA ALA A 41 -2.66 5.21 -2.28
C ALA A 41 -3.94 4.37 -2.17
N ILE A 42 -4.81 4.66 -1.20
CA ILE A 42 -6.06 3.95 -0.99
C ILE A 42 -7.18 4.69 -1.72
N THR A 43 -7.82 4.01 -2.66
CA THR A 43 -9.11 4.40 -3.22
C THR A 43 -10.20 3.55 -2.59
N GLN A 44 -11.05 4.17 -1.77
CA GLN A 44 -12.18 3.50 -1.14
C GLN A 44 -13.49 3.83 -1.89
N ILE A 45 -14.12 2.80 -2.47
CA ILE A 45 -15.46 2.88 -3.05
C ILE A 45 -16.38 2.05 -2.15
N GLY A 46 -17.10 2.72 -1.24
CA GLY A 46 -17.94 2.05 -0.24
C GLY A 46 -17.12 1.11 0.66
N ARG A 47 -17.43 -0.20 0.63
CA ARG A 47 -16.67 -1.24 1.36
C ARG A 47 -15.46 -1.78 0.59
N LYS A 48 -15.33 -1.46 -0.70
CA LYS A 48 -14.24 -1.92 -1.54
C LYS A 48 -13.04 -0.99 -1.35
N ILE A 49 -11.90 -1.56 -0.99
CA ILE A 49 -10.64 -0.85 -0.82
C ILE A 49 -9.73 -1.30 -1.95
N ILE A 50 -9.31 -0.36 -2.78
CA ILE A 50 -8.35 -0.55 -3.86
C ILE A 50 -7.09 0.21 -3.45
N VAL A 51 -5.94 -0.43 -3.50
CA VAL A 51 -4.67 0.16 -3.08
C VAL A 51 -3.71 0.08 -4.25
N ASP A 52 -3.16 1.22 -4.64
CA ASP A 52 -2.07 1.26 -5.62
C ASP A 52 -0.76 0.82 -4.95
N ALA A 53 -0.16 -0.27 -5.39
CA ALA A 53 1.02 -0.86 -4.76
C ALA A 53 2.25 0.05 -4.82
N ASP A 54 2.48 0.66 -5.99
CA ASP A 54 3.68 1.46 -6.23
C ASP A 54 3.63 2.71 -5.36
N LEU A 55 2.49 3.38 -5.34
CA LEU A 55 2.28 4.56 -4.50
C LEU A 55 2.28 4.19 -3.00
N ALA A 56 1.73 3.04 -2.62
CA ALA A 56 1.75 2.59 -1.22
C ALA A 56 3.18 2.30 -0.73
N LEU A 57 4.03 1.70 -1.57
CA LEU A 57 5.43 1.46 -1.26
C LEU A 57 6.24 2.76 -1.17
N GLU A 58 6.02 3.70 -2.09
CA GLU A 58 6.69 5.00 -2.05
C GLU A 58 6.32 5.80 -0.79
N LEU A 59 5.02 5.85 -0.45
CA LEU A 59 4.52 6.55 0.72
C LEU A 59 4.94 5.89 2.04
N ALA A 60 4.99 4.56 2.08
CA ALA A 60 5.51 3.84 3.25
C ALA A 60 7.04 3.96 3.37
N GLY A 61 7.75 4.09 2.25
CA GLY A 61 9.20 4.29 2.16
C GLY A 61 9.64 5.68 2.63
N ARG A 62 8.76 6.69 2.57
CA ARG A 62 8.94 7.98 3.27
C ARG A 62 8.87 7.75 4.79
N LYS A 63 10.00 7.32 5.36
CA LYS A 63 10.21 7.12 6.80
C LYS A 63 9.77 8.34 7.62
N THR A 64 8.61 8.26 8.28
CA THR A 64 8.25 9.11 9.44
C THR A 64 8.86 8.55 10.74
N GLY A 65 10.10 8.05 10.71
CA GLY A 65 10.67 7.37 11.88
C GLY A 65 12.05 6.80 11.59
N GLY A 66 13.06 7.67 11.66
CA GLY A 66 14.42 7.22 11.92
C GLY A 66 14.45 6.46 13.24
N ARG A 67 15.08 5.30 13.23
CA ARG A 67 15.65 4.68 14.43
C ARG A 67 16.63 5.73 15.01
N LYS A 68 16.28 6.34 16.14
CA LYS A 68 17.28 6.71 17.14
C LYS A 68 17.29 5.58 18.16
#